data_AF-A0A8W8JRT5-F1
#
_entry.id   AF-A0A8W8JRT5-F1
#
_cell.length_a   1.000
_cell.length_b   1.000
_cell.length_c   1.000
_cell.angle_alpha   90.00
_cell.angle_beta   90.00
_cell.angle_gamma   90.00
#
_symmetry.space_group_name_H-M   'P 1'
#
loop_
_entity.id
_entity.type
_entity.pdbx_description
1 polymer ?
#
loop_
_entity_poly.entity_id
_entity_poly.type
_entity_poly.pdbx_seq_one_letter_code
_entity_poly.pdbx_strand_id
1 'polypeptide(L)'
;MENARTAVIKLFILAYFFEYSKGIDVSFRRYCKRSFLGDQDCYFKVREHWDFLKFRKWLDNLDPLGDVSLRITCTEGGSLYIPWPMRARNLKRLEIKNCLLRGYFDEHDVKSRYPDSLEVRSIVNSVTEVSLLDWVNVVKSMQSEKSYTCGQETLVRSIVSNNTYSFLNIPKLPGSKMLELLSEISDSFREKGSHVKFMDSCKKRFWSDQDCFFKLLALNLSSNPIWHLPEELQRWVEKFPQLEYLDLSNCKLQSFSFAKPTPHGREKAIYINMQNNNISEVPTDFPRYSTWSPPILIDLYGNPIP
;
A
#
# COMPACT_ATOMS: atom_id res chain seq x y z
N MET A 1 35.96 -54.97 7.35
CA MET A 1 34.56 -54.67 6.92
C MET A 1 33.98 -53.40 7.54
N GLU A 2 34.51 -52.86 8.64
CA GLU A 2 34.01 -51.61 9.24
C GLU A 2 34.25 -50.35 8.40
N ASN A 3 35.37 -50.25 7.67
CA ASN A 3 35.68 -49.05 6.87
C ASN A 3 34.72 -48.80 5.70
N ALA A 4 34.06 -49.85 5.20
CA ALA A 4 33.08 -49.72 4.11
C ALA A 4 31.75 -49.13 4.58
N ARG A 5 31.31 -49.45 5.82
CA ARG A 5 30.05 -48.93 6.38
C ARG A 5 30.12 -47.42 6.67
N THR A 6 31.25 -46.95 7.18
CA THR A 6 31.44 -45.52 7.49
C THR A 6 31.52 -44.67 6.22
N ALA A 7 32.09 -45.21 5.13
CA ALA A 7 32.14 -44.52 3.84
C ALA A 7 30.75 -44.38 3.20
N VAL A 8 29.92 -45.44 3.27
CA VAL A 8 28.54 -45.43 2.74
C VAL A 8 27.66 -44.43 3.50
N ILE A 9 27.76 -44.38 4.84
CA ILE A 9 26.99 -43.43 5.65
C ILE A 9 27.39 -41.97 5.33
N LYS A 10 28.69 -41.68 5.16
CA LYS A 10 29.15 -40.34 4.76
C LYS A 10 28.67 -39.96 3.35
N LEU A 11 28.61 -40.91 2.42
CA LEU A 11 28.10 -40.69 1.06
C LEU A 11 26.59 -40.43 1.05
N PHE A 12 25.82 -41.13 1.88
CA PHE A 12 24.39 -40.87 2.05
C PHE A 12 24.13 -39.51 2.68
N ILE A 13 24.89 -39.11 3.71
CA ILE A 13 24.74 -37.78 4.33
C ILE A 13 25.08 -36.69 3.30
N LEU A 14 26.17 -36.82 2.56
CA LEU A 14 26.54 -35.85 1.51
C LEU A 14 25.52 -35.81 0.37
N ALA A 15 25.01 -36.96 -0.09
CA ALA A 15 23.97 -37.02 -1.11
C ALA A 15 22.64 -36.43 -0.62
N TYR A 16 22.28 -36.65 0.64
CA TYR A 16 21.08 -36.07 1.26
C TYR A 16 21.19 -34.54 1.37
N PHE A 17 22.36 -34.00 1.75
CA PHE A 17 22.61 -32.55 1.68
C PHE A 17 22.64 -32.01 0.24
N PHE A 18 23.13 -32.80 -0.72
CA PHE A 18 23.17 -32.37 -2.12
C PHE A 18 21.77 -32.36 -2.78
N GLU A 19 20.91 -33.34 -2.48
CA GLU A 19 19.52 -33.35 -2.97
C GLU A 19 18.66 -32.26 -2.31
N TYR A 20 18.88 -31.97 -1.02
CA TYR A 20 18.19 -30.85 -0.35
C TYR A 20 18.60 -29.48 -0.92
N SER A 21 19.78 -29.38 -1.56
CA SER A 21 20.27 -28.12 -2.15
C SER A 21 19.77 -27.85 -3.58
N LYS A 22 19.15 -28.82 -4.27
CA LYS A 22 18.79 -28.72 -5.69
C LYS A 22 17.58 -27.84 -6.03
N GLY A 23 16.91 -27.23 -5.05
CA GLY A 23 15.77 -26.35 -5.28
C GLY A 23 15.89 -24.94 -4.70
N ILE A 24 16.95 -24.65 -3.95
CA ILE A 24 17.11 -23.35 -3.28
C ILE A 24 17.83 -22.43 -4.25
N ASP A 25 17.10 -21.44 -4.77
CA ASP A 25 17.70 -20.35 -5.52
C ASP A 25 18.66 -19.58 -4.59
N VAL A 26 19.94 -19.92 -4.70
CA VAL A 26 21.01 -19.36 -3.85
C VAL A 26 21.21 -17.87 -4.12
N SER A 27 20.64 -17.34 -5.21
CA SER A 27 20.77 -15.94 -5.60
C SER A 27 20.22 -15.00 -4.52
N PHE A 28 19.09 -15.33 -3.90
CA PHE A 28 18.46 -14.47 -2.89
C PHE A 28 19.27 -14.38 -1.59
N ARG A 29 19.97 -15.46 -1.20
CA ARG A 29 20.77 -15.49 0.04
C ARG A 29 21.84 -14.39 0.07
N ARG A 30 22.40 -14.02 -1.09
CA ARG A 30 23.42 -12.97 -1.17
C ARG A 30 22.90 -11.58 -0.81
N TYR A 31 21.59 -11.38 -0.94
CA TYR A 31 20.92 -10.09 -0.77
C TYR A 31 20.13 -10.00 0.53
N CYS A 32 20.10 -11.07 1.33
CA CYS A 32 19.36 -11.14 2.59
C CYS A 32 20.31 -11.39 3.77
N LYS A 33 20.17 -10.58 4.82
CA LYS A 33 20.84 -10.80 6.11
C LYS A 33 19.90 -11.57 7.03
N ARG A 34 20.39 -12.68 7.60
CA ARG A 34 19.65 -13.52 8.54
C ARG A 34 20.02 -13.19 9.98
N SER A 35 19.03 -12.91 10.83
CA SER A 35 19.23 -12.77 12.28
C SER A 35 19.32 -14.15 12.95
N PHE A 36 19.76 -14.19 14.22
CA PHE A 36 19.75 -15.43 15.01
C PHE A 36 18.33 -15.98 15.21
N LEU A 37 17.32 -15.10 15.25
CA LEU A 37 15.90 -15.46 15.37
C LEU A 37 15.28 -15.90 14.03
N GLY A 38 16.07 -15.89 12.94
CA GLY A 38 15.62 -16.30 11.61
C GLY A 38 15.01 -15.17 10.77
N ASP A 39 15.00 -13.94 11.26
CA ASP A 39 14.51 -12.77 10.51
C ASP A 39 15.33 -12.57 9.24
N GLN A 40 14.69 -12.13 8.17
CA GLN A 40 15.31 -11.85 6.88
C GLN A 40 15.20 -10.36 6.56
N ASP A 41 16.34 -9.67 6.49
CA ASP A 41 16.40 -8.30 5.96
C ASP A 41 17.05 -8.32 4.58
N CYS A 42 16.21 -8.18 3.55
CA CYS A 42 16.56 -8.35 2.16
C CYS A 42 16.61 -7.01 1.42
N TYR A 43 17.68 -6.78 0.65
CA TYR A 43 17.85 -5.59 -0.18
C TYR A 43 18.30 -5.92 -1.61
N PHE A 44 17.50 -5.52 -2.59
CA PHE A 44 17.75 -5.77 -4.01
C PHE A 44 17.88 -4.48 -4.81
N LYS A 45 18.90 -4.42 -5.67
CA LYS A 45 18.99 -3.46 -6.78
C LYS A 45 18.68 -4.19 -8.08
N VAL A 46 17.64 -3.76 -8.79
CA VAL A 46 17.10 -4.48 -9.97
C VAL A 46 17.31 -3.64 -11.22
N ARG A 47 18.02 -4.18 -12.22
CA ARG A 47 18.21 -3.53 -13.53
C ARG A 47 17.18 -3.93 -14.57
N GLU A 48 16.86 -5.23 -14.64
CA GLU A 48 16.00 -5.77 -15.70
C GLU A 48 14.66 -6.25 -15.14
N HIS A 49 14.68 -7.38 -14.45
CA HIS A 49 13.47 -8.03 -13.96
C HIS A 49 13.72 -8.73 -12.63
N TRP A 50 12.73 -8.64 -11.73
CA TRP A 50 12.68 -9.38 -10.48
C TRP A 50 11.28 -9.92 -10.24
N ASP A 51 11.21 -11.13 -9.68
CA ASP A 51 9.97 -11.90 -9.58
C ASP A 51 9.65 -12.24 -8.12
N PHE A 52 8.54 -11.66 -7.62
CA PHE A 52 8.07 -11.87 -6.25
C PHE A 52 7.67 -13.31 -5.97
N LEU A 53 7.19 -14.06 -6.96
CA LEU A 53 6.80 -15.45 -6.77
C LEU A 53 8.00 -16.35 -6.49
N LYS A 54 9.13 -16.08 -7.17
CA LYS A 54 10.40 -16.78 -6.89
C LYS A 54 10.90 -16.48 -5.49
N PHE A 55 10.85 -15.22 -5.07
CA PHE A 55 11.21 -14.83 -3.70
C PHE A 55 10.30 -15.49 -2.66
N ARG A 56 8.98 -15.49 -2.90
CA ARG A 56 7.99 -16.15 -2.05
C ARG A 56 8.27 -17.65 -1.90
N LYS A 57 8.57 -18.34 -3.01
CA LYS A 57 8.97 -19.76 -2.99
C LYS A 57 10.29 -19.98 -2.25
N TRP A 58 11.24 -19.07 -2.37
CA TRP A 58 12.50 -19.14 -1.62
C TRP A 58 12.27 -19.05 -0.11
N LEU A 59 11.41 -18.13 0.36
CA LEU A 59 11.04 -18.01 1.78
C LEU A 59 10.40 -19.29 2.33
N ASP A 60 9.59 -19.97 1.52
CA ASP A 60 8.94 -21.23 1.94
C ASP A 60 9.95 -22.34 2.28
N ASN A 61 11.17 -22.27 1.73
CA ASN A 61 12.24 -23.24 1.98
C ASN A 61 13.17 -22.84 3.14
N LEU A 62 12.89 -21.73 3.83
CA LEU A 62 13.64 -21.31 5.01
C LEU A 62 13.00 -21.87 6.28
N ASP A 63 13.85 -22.46 7.12
CA ASP A 63 13.47 -22.94 8.44
C ASP A 63 14.66 -22.78 9.43
N PRO A 64 14.48 -22.17 10.61
CA PRO A 64 13.35 -21.31 11.00
C PRO A 64 13.28 -20.02 10.17
N LEU A 65 12.07 -19.49 9.98
CA LEU A 65 11.82 -18.19 9.36
C LEU A 65 11.17 -17.24 10.36
N GLY A 66 11.86 -16.16 10.70
CA GLY A 66 11.35 -15.05 11.51
C GLY A 66 10.64 -14.01 10.64
N ASP A 67 10.72 -12.74 11.03
CA ASP A 67 10.11 -11.63 10.30
C ASP A 67 10.91 -11.28 9.02
N VAL A 68 10.19 -10.91 7.96
CA VAL A 68 10.80 -10.58 6.66
C VAL A 68 10.59 -9.11 6.34
N SER A 69 11.70 -8.43 6.04
CA SER A 69 11.76 -7.08 5.48
C SER A 69 12.33 -7.14 4.07
N LEU A 70 11.57 -6.68 3.08
CA LEU A 70 11.96 -6.66 1.68
C LEU A 70 12.08 -5.23 1.18
N ARG A 71 13.27 -4.85 0.71
CA ARG A 71 13.56 -3.55 0.13
C ARG A 71 14.08 -3.71 -1.29
N ILE A 72 13.40 -3.09 -2.26
CA ILE A 72 13.73 -3.17 -3.68
C ILE A 72 13.89 -1.77 -4.24
N THR A 73 14.97 -1.54 -4.97
CA THR A 73 15.18 -0.32 -5.76
C THR A 73 15.52 -0.71 -7.18
N CYS A 74 14.73 -0.24 -8.14
CA CYS A 74 15.05 -0.45 -9.54
C CYS A 74 15.96 0.66 -10.06
N THR A 75 16.85 0.28 -10.98
CA THR A 75 17.76 1.16 -11.71
C THR A 75 17.54 0.92 -13.19
N GLU A 76 17.76 1.93 -14.04
CA GLU A 76 17.69 1.76 -15.50
C GLU A 76 16.32 1.27 -16.01
N GLY A 77 15.24 1.59 -15.30
CA GLY A 77 13.88 1.18 -15.68
C GLY A 77 13.51 -0.26 -15.34
N GLY A 78 14.25 -0.90 -14.42
CA GLY A 78 13.97 -2.27 -13.98
C GLY A 78 12.53 -2.52 -13.56
N SER A 79 12.08 -3.75 -13.81
CA SER A 79 10.71 -4.20 -13.60
C SER A 79 10.59 -5.20 -12.45
N LEU A 80 9.42 -5.18 -11.81
CA LEU A 80 9.07 -6.04 -10.68
C LEU A 80 7.74 -6.73 -10.99
N TYR A 81 7.74 -8.06 -11.09
CA TYR A 81 6.48 -8.80 -11.04
C TYR A 81 6.05 -8.94 -9.57
N ILE A 82 4.97 -8.27 -9.18
CA ILE A 82 4.48 -8.27 -7.81
C ILE A 82 2.94 -8.23 -7.76
N PRO A 83 2.28 -9.39 -7.63
CA PRO A 83 0.83 -9.42 -7.57
C PRO A 83 0.30 -8.86 -6.25
N TRP A 84 -0.83 -8.16 -6.33
CA TRP A 84 -1.61 -7.69 -5.19
C TRP A 84 -2.34 -8.88 -4.52
N PRO A 85 -2.41 -8.99 -3.17
CA PRO A 85 -1.98 -8.03 -2.15
C PRO A 85 -0.59 -8.30 -1.56
N MET A 86 0.34 -8.82 -2.37
CA MET A 86 1.78 -8.92 -2.03
C MET A 86 2.05 -9.82 -0.81
N ARG A 87 1.31 -10.93 -0.71
CA ARG A 87 1.39 -11.85 0.42
C ARG A 87 2.56 -12.84 0.28
N ALA A 88 3.31 -12.99 1.35
CA ALA A 88 4.37 -13.99 1.51
C ALA A 88 4.52 -14.35 3.00
N ARG A 89 5.15 -15.50 3.28
CA ARG A 89 5.36 -15.99 4.65
C ARG A 89 6.17 -14.97 5.48
N ASN A 90 5.57 -14.50 6.57
CA ASN A 90 6.15 -13.54 7.53
C ASN A 90 6.63 -12.21 6.92
N LEU A 91 6.08 -11.78 5.78
CA LEU A 91 6.45 -10.48 5.20
C LEU A 91 5.84 -9.33 6.00
N LYS A 92 6.66 -8.69 6.85
CA LYS A 92 6.25 -7.56 7.70
C LYS A 92 6.44 -6.21 7.05
N ARG A 93 7.47 -6.06 6.21
CA ARG A 93 7.83 -4.78 5.58
C ARG A 93 8.14 -4.96 4.11
N LEU A 94 7.56 -4.10 3.29
CA LEU A 94 7.80 -4.02 1.85
C LEU A 94 8.08 -2.57 1.46
N GLU A 95 9.26 -2.31 0.90
CA GLU A 95 9.64 -1.00 0.37
C GLU A 95 10.10 -1.14 -1.09
N ILE A 96 9.45 -0.45 -2.02
CA ILE A 96 9.72 -0.49 -3.45
C ILE A 96 9.95 0.93 -3.95
N LYS A 97 11.04 1.15 -4.71
CA LYS A 97 11.40 2.46 -5.24
C LYS A 97 11.83 2.41 -6.70
N ASN A 98 11.38 3.39 -7.48
CA ASN A 98 11.82 3.63 -8.86
C ASN A 98 11.55 2.47 -9.83
N CYS A 99 10.52 1.65 -9.60
CA CYS A 99 10.27 0.42 -10.33
C CYS A 99 9.07 0.50 -11.29
N LEU A 100 9.13 -0.27 -12.38
CA LEU A 100 7.94 -0.64 -13.17
C LEU A 100 7.31 -1.90 -12.55
N LEU A 101 6.14 -1.75 -11.92
CA LEU A 101 5.40 -2.85 -11.29
C LEU A 101 4.52 -3.53 -12.31
N ARG A 102 4.61 -4.85 -12.41
CA ARG A 102 3.85 -5.70 -13.33
C ARG A 102 3.07 -6.76 -12.59
N GLY A 103 2.05 -7.29 -13.26
CA GLY A 103 1.25 -8.40 -12.77
C GLY A 103 0.40 -8.06 -11.55
N TYR A 104 0.04 -6.78 -11.40
CA TYR A 104 -0.63 -6.29 -10.19
C TYR A 104 -1.94 -7.03 -9.90
N PHE A 105 -2.65 -7.48 -10.95
CA PHE A 105 -3.95 -8.14 -10.84
C PHE A 105 -3.92 -9.66 -11.13
N ASP A 106 -2.73 -10.23 -11.29
CA ASP A 106 -2.57 -11.59 -11.82
C ASP A 106 -2.96 -12.70 -10.82
N GLU A 107 -3.11 -12.38 -9.53
CA GLU A 107 -3.54 -13.32 -8.47
C GLU A 107 -4.91 -12.95 -7.85
N HIS A 108 -5.80 -12.28 -8.59
CA HIS A 108 -7.08 -11.77 -8.06
C HIS A 108 -8.11 -12.83 -7.66
N ASP A 109 -8.11 -13.94 -8.36
CA ASP A 109 -8.96 -15.11 -8.16
C ASP A 109 -8.20 -16.24 -7.43
N VAL A 110 -6.91 -16.04 -7.16
CA VAL A 110 -6.06 -17.03 -6.50
C VAL A 110 -6.19 -16.88 -4.99
N LYS A 111 -6.79 -17.89 -4.34
CA LYS A 111 -6.81 -17.99 -2.88
C LYS A 111 -5.40 -18.06 -2.32
N SER A 112 -5.02 -17.06 -1.52
CA SER A 112 -3.71 -17.04 -0.87
C SER A 112 -3.62 -18.10 0.22
N ARG A 113 -2.51 -18.84 0.24
CA ARG A 113 -2.14 -19.71 1.38
C ARG A 113 -1.43 -18.99 2.52
N TYR A 114 -1.04 -17.73 2.29
CA TYR A 114 -0.31 -16.92 3.25
C TYR A 114 -1.29 -16.02 4.01
N PRO A 115 -1.19 -15.95 5.34
CA PRO A 115 -1.96 -15.00 6.13
C PRO A 115 -1.48 -13.56 5.87
N ASP A 116 -2.33 -12.60 6.22
CA ASP A 116 -1.94 -11.19 6.25
C ASP A 116 -0.87 -10.99 7.32
N SER A 117 0.26 -10.41 6.92
CA SER A 117 1.40 -10.15 7.82
C SER A 117 2.10 -8.82 7.54
N LEU A 118 1.80 -8.15 6.43
CA LEU A 118 2.43 -6.89 6.03
C LEU A 118 1.96 -5.74 6.91
N GLU A 119 2.87 -5.18 7.70
CA GLU A 119 2.62 -4.05 8.59
C GLU A 119 3.04 -2.72 7.96
N VAL A 120 4.09 -2.73 7.14
CA VAL A 120 4.63 -1.52 6.48
C VAL A 120 4.71 -1.75 4.99
N ARG A 121 4.01 -0.91 4.22
CA ARG A 121 4.07 -0.84 2.76
C ARG A 121 4.56 0.53 2.34
N SER A 122 5.62 0.60 1.55
CA SER A 122 6.11 1.81 0.92
C SER A 122 6.35 1.57 -0.56
N ILE A 123 5.66 2.28 -1.43
CA ILE A 123 5.87 2.24 -2.88
C ILE A 123 6.07 3.68 -3.34
N VAL A 124 7.24 4.00 -3.86
CA VAL A 124 7.61 5.39 -4.17
C VAL A 124 8.20 5.50 -5.58
N ASN A 125 7.86 6.56 -6.30
CA ASN A 125 8.38 6.87 -7.64
C ASN A 125 8.25 5.69 -8.63
N SER A 126 7.17 4.94 -8.57
CA SER A 126 6.99 3.69 -9.32
C SER A 126 5.81 3.80 -10.30
N VAL A 127 5.87 3.02 -11.38
CA VAL A 127 4.82 2.96 -12.39
C VAL A 127 4.14 1.61 -12.29
N THR A 128 2.84 1.56 -12.00
CA THR A 128 2.09 0.31 -12.03
C THR A 128 1.52 0.07 -13.42
N GLU A 129 1.99 -0.98 -14.07
CA GLU A 129 1.48 -1.46 -15.35
C GLU A 129 0.21 -2.28 -15.12
N VAL A 130 -0.89 -1.83 -15.73
CA VAL A 130 -2.23 -2.41 -15.55
C VAL A 130 -2.82 -2.71 -16.92
N SER A 131 -3.23 -3.95 -17.13
CA SER A 131 -4.08 -4.33 -18.27
C SER A 131 -5.51 -3.89 -17.99
N LEU A 132 -6.09 -3.06 -18.87
CA LEU A 132 -7.47 -2.59 -18.69
C LEU A 132 -8.48 -3.73 -18.71
N LEU A 133 -8.22 -4.76 -19.52
CA LEU A 133 -9.09 -5.94 -19.58
C LEU A 133 -9.05 -6.74 -18.29
N ASP A 134 -7.86 -6.99 -17.75
CA ASP A 134 -7.71 -7.74 -16.49
C ASP A 134 -8.33 -6.98 -15.33
N TRP A 135 -8.18 -5.65 -15.34
CA TRP A 135 -8.88 -4.81 -14.37
C TRP A 135 -10.39 -4.99 -14.47
N VAL A 136 -10.97 -4.83 -15.65
CA VAL A 136 -12.43 -4.93 -15.83
C VAL A 136 -12.93 -6.29 -15.39
N ASN A 137 -12.18 -7.35 -15.67
CA ASN A 137 -12.49 -8.69 -15.19
C ASN A 137 -12.50 -8.75 -13.66
N VAL A 138 -11.48 -8.21 -13.00
CA VAL A 138 -11.41 -8.09 -11.53
C VAL A 138 -12.63 -7.35 -10.96
N VAL A 139 -13.03 -6.23 -11.57
CA VAL A 139 -14.20 -5.46 -11.12
C VAL A 139 -15.47 -6.29 -11.22
N LYS A 140 -15.64 -7.01 -12.34
CA LYS A 140 -16.84 -7.81 -12.62
C LYS A 140 -16.91 -9.08 -11.80
N SER A 141 -15.76 -9.67 -11.47
CA SER A 141 -15.64 -10.92 -10.73
C SER A 141 -15.65 -10.72 -9.20
N MET A 142 -16.29 -9.65 -8.69
CA MET A 142 -16.28 -9.12 -7.31
C MET A 142 -16.68 -10.09 -6.17
N GLN A 143 -16.58 -11.41 -6.36
CA GLN A 143 -16.45 -12.43 -5.32
C GLN A 143 -15.02 -12.57 -4.78
N SER A 144 -14.12 -11.63 -5.07
CA SER A 144 -12.74 -11.67 -4.56
C SER A 144 -12.68 -11.68 -3.04
N GLU A 145 -11.69 -12.35 -2.47
CA GLU A 145 -11.42 -12.29 -1.02
C GLU A 145 -11.33 -10.82 -0.56
N LYS A 146 -11.84 -10.50 0.64
CA LYS A 146 -11.82 -9.14 1.19
C LYS A 146 -10.44 -8.49 1.04
N SER A 147 -9.38 -9.24 1.30
CA SER A 147 -7.99 -8.77 1.20
C SER A 147 -7.54 -8.33 -0.19
N TYR A 148 -8.18 -8.84 -1.25
CA TYR A 148 -7.87 -8.37 -2.60
C TYR A 148 -8.52 -7.00 -2.86
N THR A 149 -9.70 -6.73 -2.30
CA THR A 149 -10.31 -5.39 -2.37
C THR A 149 -9.67 -4.40 -1.40
N CYS A 150 -9.23 -4.90 -0.24
CA CYS A 150 -8.84 -4.12 0.93
C CYS A 150 -7.32 -3.99 1.12
N GLY A 151 -6.54 -4.87 0.51
CA GLY A 151 -5.15 -5.11 0.90
C GLY A 151 -5.05 -6.00 2.14
N GLN A 152 -3.85 -6.04 2.74
CA GLN A 152 -3.62 -6.84 3.93
C GLN A 152 -4.17 -6.14 5.17
N GLU A 153 -4.94 -6.89 5.97
CA GLU A 153 -5.57 -6.42 7.21
C GLU A 153 -4.55 -6.04 8.31
N THR A 154 -3.32 -6.52 8.20
CA THR A 154 -2.26 -6.21 9.17
C THR A 154 -1.52 -4.89 8.89
N LEU A 155 -1.89 -4.17 7.82
CA LEU A 155 -1.19 -2.96 7.39
C LEU A 155 -1.35 -1.81 8.39
N VAL A 156 -0.25 -1.41 9.02
CA VAL A 156 -0.20 -0.30 9.98
C VAL A 156 0.18 1.00 9.29
N ARG A 157 1.15 0.96 8.37
CA ARG A 157 1.70 2.13 7.68
C ARG A 157 1.74 1.90 6.17
N SER A 158 1.17 2.84 5.42
CA SER A 158 1.12 2.80 3.95
C SER A 158 1.60 4.11 3.36
N ILE A 159 2.71 4.06 2.62
CA ILE A 159 3.28 5.21 1.91
C ILE A 159 3.19 4.92 0.42
N VAL A 160 2.46 5.75 -0.33
CA VAL A 160 2.31 5.62 -1.79
C VAL A 160 2.52 7.00 -2.40
N SER A 161 3.74 7.28 -2.84
CA SER A 161 4.14 8.65 -3.26
C SER A 161 4.72 8.66 -4.68
N ASN A 162 4.37 9.67 -5.47
CA ASN A 162 4.86 9.88 -6.84
C ASN A 162 4.71 8.65 -7.76
N ASN A 163 3.64 7.88 -7.58
CA ASN A 163 3.37 6.71 -8.41
C ASN A 163 2.41 7.04 -9.54
N THR A 164 2.66 6.50 -10.73
CA THR A 164 1.78 6.61 -11.90
C THR A 164 1.27 5.24 -12.32
N TYR A 165 0.29 5.23 -13.22
CA TYR A 165 -0.19 4.00 -13.86
C TYR A 165 0.12 4.04 -15.35
N SER A 166 0.49 2.89 -15.91
CA SER A 166 0.62 2.67 -17.35
C SER A 166 -0.43 1.64 -17.76
N PHE A 167 -1.25 1.96 -18.75
CA PHE A 167 -2.33 1.09 -19.20
C PHE A 167 -1.93 0.32 -20.45
N LEU A 168 -1.91 -1.02 -20.35
CA LEU A 168 -1.68 -1.90 -21.48
C LEU A 168 -3.00 -2.31 -22.13
N ASN A 169 -2.89 -2.70 -23.41
CA ASN A 169 -3.95 -3.35 -24.17
C ASN A 169 -5.28 -2.59 -24.13
N ILE A 170 -5.23 -1.27 -24.35
CA ILE A 170 -6.43 -0.44 -24.39
C ILE A 170 -7.33 -0.97 -25.51
N PRO A 171 -8.50 -1.57 -25.18
CA PRO A 171 -9.34 -2.17 -26.18
C PRO A 171 -9.84 -1.07 -27.12
N LYS A 172 -9.81 -1.32 -28.43
CA LYS A 172 -10.38 -0.41 -29.44
C LYS A 172 -11.90 -0.45 -29.34
N LEU A 173 -12.44 0.24 -28.34
CA LEU A 173 -13.88 0.35 -28.10
C LEU A 173 -14.43 1.63 -28.74
N PRO A 174 -15.70 1.62 -29.19
CA PRO A 174 -16.44 2.84 -29.47
C PRO A 174 -16.39 3.78 -28.26
N GLY A 175 -16.33 5.10 -28.50
CA GLY A 175 -16.14 6.10 -27.44
C GLY A 175 -17.12 5.99 -26.27
N SER A 176 -18.39 5.66 -26.54
CA SER A 176 -19.40 5.44 -25.49
C SER A 176 -19.09 4.25 -24.60
N LYS A 177 -18.70 3.11 -25.18
CA LYS A 177 -18.29 1.92 -24.41
C LYS A 177 -16.99 2.14 -23.65
N MET A 178 -16.08 2.95 -24.19
CA MET A 178 -14.86 3.33 -23.48
C MET A 178 -15.18 4.21 -22.27
N LEU A 179 -16.11 5.16 -22.39
CA LEU A 179 -16.56 5.99 -21.26
C LEU A 179 -17.28 5.16 -20.19
N GLU A 180 -18.13 4.22 -20.60
CA GLU A 180 -18.78 3.27 -19.69
C GLU A 180 -17.74 2.41 -18.95
N LEU A 181 -16.76 1.86 -19.67
CA LEU A 181 -15.65 1.10 -19.09
C LEU A 181 -14.85 1.93 -18.09
N LEU A 182 -14.53 3.18 -18.46
CA LEU A 182 -13.81 4.10 -17.58
C LEU A 182 -14.65 4.49 -16.36
N SER A 183 -15.98 4.53 -16.47
CA SER A 183 -16.89 4.71 -15.35
C SER A 183 -16.90 3.49 -14.43
N GLU A 184 -17.05 2.28 -14.97
CA GLU A 184 -16.97 1.02 -14.21
C GLU A 184 -15.64 0.88 -13.46
N ILE A 185 -14.53 1.15 -14.17
CA ILE A 185 -13.19 1.17 -13.58
C ILE A 185 -13.10 2.26 -12.51
N SER A 186 -13.60 3.47 -12.80
CA SER A 186 -13.64 4.59 -11.84
C SER A 186 -14.36 4.21 -10.55
N ASP A 187 -15.47 3.47 -10.64
CA ASP A 187 -16.23 3.00 -9.50
C ASP A 187 -15.54 1.86 -8.75
N SER A 188 -14.67 1.09 -9.42
CA SER A 188 -13.89 0.01 -8.79
C SER A 188 -12.68 0.47 -7.97
N PHE A 189 -12.19 1.69 -8.20
CA PHE A 189 -11.05 2.28 -7.45
C PHE A 189 -11.35 2.59 -5.99
N ARG A 190 -12.53 2.22 -5.50
CA ARG A 190 -12.90 2.23 -4.08
C ARG A 190 -12.06 1.18 -3.35
N GLU A 191 -10.77 1.46 -3.14
CA GLU A 191 -9.87 0.62 -2.34
C GLU A 191 -10.36 0.57 -0.89
N LYS A 192 -10.43 -0.65 -0.33
CA LYS A 192 -11.11 -0.91 0.93
C LYS A 192 -10.18 -1.16 2.13
N GLY A 193 -9.19 -0.34 2.49
CA GLY A 193 -8.25 -0.71 3.57
C GLY A 193 -8.81 -0.59 5.01
N SER A 194 -9.11 -1.69 5.73
CA SER A 194 -9.79 -1.74 7.05
C SER A 194 -8.95 -1.33 8.29
N HIS A 195 -7.62 -1.29 8.19
CA HIS A 195 -6.74 -1.23 9.38
C HIS A 195 -5.53 -0.30 9.30
N VAL A 196 -5.43 0.51 8.24
CA VAL A 196 -4.33 1.47 8.08
C VAL A 196 -4.40 2.53 9.16
N LYS A 197 -3.34 2.68 9.97
CA LYS A 197 -3.23 3.74 10.98
C LYS A 197 -2.57 5.00 10.45
N PHE A 198 -1.67 4.86 9.48
CA PHE A 198 -0.94 5.96 8.86
C PHE A 198 -0.97 5.83 7.34
N MET A 199 -1.47 6.85 6.65
CA MET A 199 -1.55 6.90 5.19
C MET A 199 -0.92 8.16 4.64
N ASP A 200 -0.11 8.03 3.59
CA ASP A 200 0.53 9.13 2.86
C ASP A 200 0.31 8.92 1.34
N SER A 201 -0.83 9.40 0.82
CA SER A 201 -1.14 9.47 -0.62
C SER A 201 -2.45 10.22 -0.93
N CYS A 202 -2.44 11.03 -1.99
CA CYS A 202 -3.63 11.69 -2.55
C CYS A 202 -4.04 11.04 -3.89
N LYS A 203 -5.00 10.13 -3.90
CA LYS A 203 -5.80 9.91 -5.13
C LYS A 203 -7.24 10.30 -4.85
N LYS A 204 -7.81 11.12 -5.73
CA LYS A 204 -9.14 11.74 -5.60
C LYS A 204 -10.32 10.74 -5.49
N ARG A 205 -10.09 9.43 -5.51
CA ARG A 205 -11.13 8.38 -5.64
C ARG A 205 -11.20 7.38 -4.48
N PHE A 206 -10.53 7.65 -3.35
CA PHE A 206 -10.45 6.73 -2.20
C PHE A 206 -11.67 6.73 -1.26
N TRP A 207 -12.65 7.62 -1.47
CA TRP A 207 -13.37 8.20 -0.31
C TRP A 207 -14.79 7.66 -0.04
N SER A 208 -15.36 6.82 -0.91
CA SER A 208 -16.78 6.49 -0.82
C SER A 208 -17.15 5.37 0.17
N ASP A 209 -16.23 4.46 0.52
CA ASP A 209 -16.55 3.31 1.38
C ASP A 209 -16.15 3.53 2.84
N GLN A 210 -17.16 3.63 3.71
CA GLN A 210 -17.04 3.92 5.15
C GLN A 210 -16.27 2.86 5.94
N ASP A 211 -16.26 1.60 5.48
CA ASP A 211 -15.83 0.48 6.33
C ASP A 211 -14.33 0.30 6.50
N CYS A 212 -13.56 1.15 5.84
CA CYS A 212 -12.17 0.85 5.56
C CYS A 212 -11.28 1.60 6.55
N PHE A 213 -11.37 2.92 6.62
CA PHE A 213 -10.37 3.67 7.35
C PHE A 213 -10.74 3.94 8.82
N PHE A 214 -11.52 3.04 9.43
CA PHE A 214 -12.00 3.18 10.81
C PHE A 214 -10.88 3.29 11.86
N LYS A 215 -9.69 2.76 11.56
CA LYS A 215 -8.50 2.80 12.45
C LYS A 215 -7.45 3.83 12.04
N LEU A 216 -7.72 4.66 11.03
CA LEU A 216 -6.77 5.66 10.55
C LEU A 216 -6.57 6.75 11.60
N LEU A 217 -5.34 6.91 12.07
CA LEU A 217 -4.94 7.90 13.08
C LEU A 217 -4.33 9.14 12.44
N ALA A 218 -3.56 8.97 11.37
CA ALA A 218 -2.91 10.08 10.68
C ALA A 218 -2.98 9.92 9.16
N LEU A 219 -3.29 11.03 8.49
CA LEU A 219 -3.41 11.12 7.04
C LEU A 219 -2.55 12.27 6.55
N ASN A 220 -1.53 11.96 5.74
CA ASN A 220 -0.71 12.95 5.07
C ASN A 220 -1.12 13.07 3.60
N LEU A 221 -1.51 14.29 3.22
CA LEU A 221 -1.86 14.71 1.88
C LEU A 221 -1.07 15.97 1.47
N SER A 222 0.01 16.29 2.18
CA SER A 222 0.83 17.46 1.91
C SER A 222 1.46 17.45 0.50
N SER A 223 1.77 18.63 -0.03
CA SER A 223 2.41 18.81 -1.35
C SER A 223 1.64 18.24 -2.54
N ASN A 224 0.32 18.12 -2.43
CA ASN A 224 -0.55 17.65 -3.52
C ASN A 224 -1.31 18.82 -4.18
N PRO A 225 -1.71 18.71 -5.47
CA PRO A 225 -2.47 19.74 -6.16
C PRO A 225 -3.96 19.73 -5.78
N ILE A 226 -4.25 19.82 -4.48
CA ILE A 226 -5.61 19.87 -3.92
C ILE A 226 -6.07 21.33 -3.90
N TRP A 227 -7.03 21.65 -4.76
CA TRP A 227 -7.61 23.00 -4.89
C TRP A 227 -8.83 23.21 -3.98
N HIS A 228 -9.58 22.14 -3.74
CA HIS A 228 -10.78 22.11 -2.90
C HIS A 228 -10.73 20.91 -1.97
N LEU A 229 -11.20 21.09 -0.75
CA LEU A 229 -11.30 20.02 0.24
C LEU A 229 -12.44 19.05 -0.17
N PRO A 230 -12.18 17.76 -0.40
CA PRO A 230 -13.22 16.76 -0.71
C PRO A 230 -14.27 16.65 0.40
N GLU A 231 -15.53 16.39 0.03
CA GLU A 231 -16.66 16.27 0.98
C GLU A 231 -16.37 15.30 2.13
N GLU A 232 -15.63 14.23 1.84
CA GLU A 232 -15.29 13.19 2.80
C GLU A 232 -14.27 13.65 3.85
N LEU A 233 -13.39 14.59 3.49
CA LEU A 233 -12.52 15.26 4.46
C LEU A 233 -13.25 16.40 5.18
N GLN A 234 -14.25 17.03 4.54
CA GLN A 234 -15.14 17.97 5.24
C GLN A 234 -15.94 17.24 6.33
N ARG A 235 -16.40 16.01 6.06
CA ARG A 235 -17.09 15.10 7.00
C ARG A 235 -16.18 14.01 7.57
N TRP A 236 -14.94 14.36 7.89
CA TRP A 236 -13.92 13.38 8.26
C TRP A 236 -14.33 12.46 9.44
N VAL A 237 -15.13 12.92 10.40
CA VAL A 237 -15.57 12.07 11.54
C VAL A 237 -16.37 10.86 11.09
N GLU A 238 -17.19 11.01 10.05
CA GLU A 238 -18.04 9.93 9.52
C GLU A 238 -17.22 8.90 8.75
N LYS A 239 -16.09 9.31 8.17
CA LYS A 239 -15.26 8.48 7.29
C LYS A 239 -14.00 7.93 7.98
N PHE A 240 -13.49 8.68 8.94
CA PHE A 240 -12.23 8.43 9.65
C PHE A 240 -12.40 8.73 11.15
N PRO A 241 -13.25 7.97 11.87
CA PRO A 241 -13.61 8.32 13.25
C PRO A 241 -12.43 8.29 14.22
N GLN A 242 -11.32 7.62 13.89
CA GLN A 242 -10.10 7.62 14.70
C GLN A 242 -9.03 8.63 14.24
N LEU A 243 -9.28 9.45 13.22
CA LEU A 243 -8.26 10.35 12.65
C LEU A 243 -7.90 11.48 13.61
N GLU A 244 -6.68 11.51 14.11
CA GLU A 244 -6.16 12.53 15.04
C GLU A 244 -5.30 13.57 14.33
N TYR A 245 -4.73 13.26 13.16
CA TYR A 245 -3.84 14.16 12.41
C TYR A 245 -4.15 14.15 10.92
N LEU A 246 -4.31 15.33 10.32
CA LEU A 246 -4.51 15.51 8.88
C LEU A 246 -3.54 16.57 8.35
N ASP A 247 -2.62 16.18 7.49
CA ASP A 247 -1.68 17.11 6.86
C ASP A 247 -2.12 17.45 5.44
N LEU A 248 -2.51 18.71 5.23
CA LEU A 248 -2.89 19.33 3.97
C LEU A 248 -1.93 20.48 3.60
N SER A 249 -0.73 20.52 4.19
CA SER A 249 0.23 21.60 3.95
C SER A 249 0.76 21.61 2.52
N ASN A 250 1.20 22.77 2.04
CA ASN A 250 1.79 22.96 0.70
C ASN A 250 0.89 22.48 -0.45
N CYS A 251 -0.44 22.53 -0.29
CA CYS A 251 -1.39 22.21 -1.36
C CYS A 251 -1.75 23.48 -2.17
N LYS A 252 -2.96 23.54 -2.74
CA LYS A 252 -3.48 24.69 -3.50
C LYS A 252 -4.86 25.11 -3.00
N LEU A 253 -5.17 24.83 -1.73
CA LEU A 253 -6.47 25.13 -1.15
C LEU A 253 -6.68 26.65 -1.13
N GLN A 254 -7.83 27.09 -1.64
CA GLN A 254 -8.25 28.49 -1.62
C GLN A 254 -9.23 28.79 -0.48
N SER A 255 -9.96 27.77 -0.05
CA SER A 255 -10.91 27.80 1.04
C SER A 255 -11.01 26.42 1.67
N PHE A 256 -11.62 26.35 2.85
CA PHE A 256 -11.91 25.12 3.56
C PHE A 256 -13.23 25.25 4.30
N SER A 257 -13.83 24.13 4.68
CA SER A 257 -14.94 24.08 5.62
C SER A 257 -15.01 22.67 6.17
N PHE A 258 -15.30 22.52 7.46
CA PHE A 258 -15.53 21.23 8.08
C PHE A 258 -16.96 21.15 8.58
N ALA A 259 -17.60 20.00 8.38
CA ALA A 259 -18.89 19.76 8.98
C ALA A 259 -18.73 19.68 10.51
N LYS A 260 -19.72 20.21 11.23
CA LYS A 260 -19.77 20.05 12.69
C LYS A 260 -19.76 18.56 13.02
N PRO A 261 -18.80 18.08 13.82
CA PRO A 261 -18.70 16.67 14.13
C PRO A 261 -19.92 16.22 14.94
N THR A 262 -20.49 15.08 14.57
CA THR A 262 -21.49 14.41 15.40
C THR A 262 -20.75 13.69 16.53
N PRO A 263 -21.05 13.95 17.81
CA PRO A 263 -20.32 13.38 18.93
C PRO A 263 -20.63 11.89 19.05
N HIS A 264 -19.88 11.04 18.35
CA HIS A 264 -19.93 9.58 18.48
C HIS A 264 -19.06 9.08 19.64
N GLY A 265 -19.11 9.76 20.79
CA GLY A 265 -18.30 9.41 21.96
C GLY A 265 -16.79 9.66 21.82
N ARG A 266 -16.40 10.53 20.88
CA ARG A 266 -15.00 10.92 20.68
C ARG A 266 -14.69 12.24 21.38
N GLU A 267 -13.70 12.21 22.27
CA GLU A 267 -13.24 13.40 23.01
C GLU A 267 -11.94 13.98 22.43
N LYS A 268 -11.17 13.18 21.68
CA LYS A 268 -9.86 13.59 21.17
C LYS A 268 -9.99 14.56 20.00
N ALA A 269 -9.35 15.73 20.14
CA ALA A 269 -9.21 16.70 19.07
C ALA A 269 -8.55 16.11 17.81
N ILE A 270 -8.82 16.73 16.66
CA ILE A 270 -8.04 16.53 15.43
C ILE A 270 -7.13 17.75 15.23
N TYR A 271 -5.88 17.50 14.82
CA TYR A 271 -4.99 18.55 14.34
C TYR A 271 -4.90 18.50 12.83
N ILE A 272 -5.19 19.63 12.17
CA ILE A 272 -5.19 19.78 10.72
C ILE A 272 -4.13 20.80 10.34
N ASN A 273 -3.05 20.33 9.71
CA ASN A 273 -2.00 21.19 9.17
C ASN A 273 -2.43 21.71 7.79
N MET A 274 -2.66 23.01 7.64
CA MET A 274 -3.04 23.66 6.38
C MET A 274 -2.02 24.72 5.95
N GLN A 275 -0.78 24.62 6.43
CA GLN A 275 0.28 25.59 6.16
C GLN A 275 0.58 25.74 4.66
N ASN A 276 1.01 26.93 4.25
CA ASN A 276 1.50 27.23 2.89
C ASN A 276 0.50 26.85 1.78
N ASN A 277 -0.79 27.14 1.98
CA ASN A 277 -1.83 27.05 0.95
C ASN A 277 -2.14 28.45 0.36
N ASN A 278 -3.21 28.57 -0.42
CA ASN A 278 -3.68 29.82 -1.01
C ASN A 278 -4.96 30.33 -0.32
N ILE A 279 -5.12 30.05 0.97
CA ILE A 279 -6.34 30.40 1.71
C ILE A 279 -6.32 31.90 2.03
N SER A 280 -7.27 32.66 1.48
CA SER A 280 -7.36 34.11 1.72
C SER A 280 -8.39 34.51 2.78
N GLU A 281 -9.27 33.58 3.16
CA GLU A 281 -10.33 33.82 4.13
C GLU A 281 -10.63 32.55 4.93
N VAL A 282 -11.09 32.73 6.17
CA VAL A 282 -11.53 31.62 7.04
C VAL A 282 -13.06 31.54 7.07
N PRO A 283 -13.64 30.34 7.21
CA PRO A 283 -15.08 30.17 7.36
C PRO A 283 -15.67 30.99 8.51
N THR A 284 -16.92 31.42 8.36
CA THR A 284 -17.64 32.18 9.40
C THR A 284 -17.81 31.40 10.70
N ASP A 285 -17.81 30.07 10.63
CA ASP A 285 -17.90 29.17 11.78
C ASP A 285 -16.54 28.75 12.35
N PHE A 286 -15.42 29.22 11.77
CA PHE A 286 -14.06 28.92 12.24
C PHE A 286 -13.84 29.15 13.74
N PRO A 287 -14.35 30.24 14.38
CA PRO A 287 -14.20 30.44 15.83
C PRO A 287 -14.85 29.34 16.67
N ARG A 288 -15.77 28.55 16.10
CA ARG A 288 -16.46 27.45 16.79
C ARG A 288 -15.68 26.15 16.74
N TYR A 289 -14.72 25.99 15.84
CA TYR A 289 -14.01 24.72 15.60
C TYR A 289 -13.31 24.17 16.84
N SER A 290 -12.69 25.04 17.65
CA SER A 290 -12.04 24.67 18.91
C SER A 290 -13.02 24.29 20.03
N THR A 291 -14.30 24.64 19.88
CA THR A 291 -15.38 24.36 20.85
C THR A 291 -16.23 23.16 20.48
N TRP A 292 -16.04 22.60 19.28
CA TRP A 292 -16.74 21.39 18.85
C TRP A 292 -16.27 20.16 19.63
N SER A 293 -17.05 19.07 19.54
CA SER A 293 -16.72 17.80 20.18
C SER A 293 -16.72 16.68 19.13
N PRO A 294 -15.54 16.16 18.73
CA PRO A 294 -14.21 16.60 19.12
C PRO A 294 -13.80 17.99 18.59
N PRO A 295 -12.87 18.71 19.25
CA PRO A 295 -12.33 19.97 18.75
C PRO A 295 -11.52 19.79 17.46
N ILE A 296 -11.53 20.80 16.60
CA ILE A 296 -10.68 20.90 15.42
C ILE A 296 -9.64 21.99 15.65
N LEU A 297 -8.35 21.61 15.64
CA LEU A 297 -7.21 22.52 15.74
C LEU A 297 -6.61 22.67 14.35
N ILE A 298 -6.46 23.90 13.85
CA ILE A 298 -5.99 24.17 12.49
C ILE A 298 -4.76 25.07 12.53
N ASP A 299 -3.74 24.69 11.77
CA ASP A 299 -2.57 25.53 11.50
C ASP A 299 -2.68 26.15 10.10
N LEU A 300 -2.79 27.47 10.05
CA LEU A 300 -2.93 28.25 8.81
C LEU A 300 -1.66 29.04 8.46
N TYR A 301 -0.52 28.76 9.09
CA TYR A 301 0.70 29.54 8.86
C TYR A 301 1.11 29.55 7.37
N GLY A 302 1.52 30.71 6.86
CA GLY A 302 1.95 30.88 5.46
C GLY A 302 0.81 30.96 4.44
N ASN A 303 -0.44 31.13 4.86
CA ASN A 303 -1.56 31.46 3.98
C ASN A 303 -1.75 32.98 3.83
N PRO A 304 -2.28 33.47 2.69
CA PRO A 304 -2.53 34.89 2.44
C PRO A 304 -3.79 35.43 3.15
N ILE A 305 -3.92 35.18 4.47
CA ILE A 305 -5.04 35.65 5.29
C ILE A 305 -4.70 37.06 5.82
N PRO A 306 -5.57 38.07 5.64
CA PRO A 306 -5.31 39.46 6.03
C PRO A 306 -5.33 39.72 7.54
#